data_AF-A0AAE4VHQ1-F1
#
_entry.id   AF-A0AAE4VHQ1-F1
#
_cell.length_a   1.000
_cell.length_b   1.000
_cell.length_c   1.000
_cell.angle_alpha   90.00
_cell.angle_beta   90.00
_cell.angle_gamma   90.00
#
_symmetry.space_group_name_H-M   'P 1'
#
loop_
_entity.id
_entity.type
_entity.pdbx_description
1 polymer ?
#
loop_
_entity_poly.entity_id
_entity_poly.type
_entity_poly.pdbx_seq_one_letter_code
_entity_poly.pdbx_strand_id
1 'polypeptide(L)'
;MARHHRDPPVHAAGEHVPITGHSDADYIARAHLVSKLAWRIKDEDPQRVWNYLTVLPSEELQRLLVLALAAVPVDQTVEDMFAWVCDLPAAREAEAAGQ
;
A
#
# COMPACT_ATOMS: atom_id res chain seq x y z
N MET A 1 -28.18 24.89 24.26
CA MET A 1 -27.38 23.65 24.42
C MET A 1 -27.51 22.84 23.14
N ALA A 2 -26.61 23.09 22.17
CA ALA A 2 -26.64 22.44 20.86
C ALA A 2 -25.95 21.07 20.97
N ARG A 3 -26.70 20.00 20.69
CA ARG A 3 -26.14 18.65 20.59
C ARG A 3 -25.40 18.58 19.25
N HIS A 4 -24.07 18.58 19.30
CA HIS A 4 -23.25 18.19 18.15
C HIS A 4 -23.58 16.73 17.81
N HIS A 5 -24.43 16.53 16.80
CA HIS A 5 -24.53 15.26 16.09
C HIS A 5 -23.19 15.09 15.38
N ARG A 6 -22.27 14.37 16.02
CA ARG A 6 -21.05 13.92 15.36
C ARG A 6 -21.50 12.83 14.40
N ASP A 7 -21.50 13.15 13.11
CA ASP A 7 -21.65 12.12 12.09
C ASP A 7 -20.58 11.05 12.33
N PRO A 8 -20.94 9.75 12.35
CA PRO A 8 -19.95 8.70 12.48
C PRO A 8 -18.99 8.77 11.29
N PRO A 9 -17.69 8.47 11.48
CA PRO A 9 -16.76 8.42 10.37
C PRO A 9 -17.31 7.43 9.34
N VAL A 10 -17.40 7.88 8.09
CA VAL A 10 -17.76 7.04 6.95
C VAL A 10 -16.75 5.89 6.92
N HIS A 11 -17.20 4.69 7.30
CA HIS A 11 -16.47 3.45 7.08
C HIS A 11 -16.46 3.20 5.57
N ALA A 12 -15.56 3.89 4.86
CA ALA A 12 -15.25 3.59 3.48
C ALA A 12 -14.51 2.24 3.44
N ALA A 13 -14.94 1.38 2.52
CA ALA A 13 -14.39 0.08 2.17
C ALA A 13 -14.71 -1.05 3.15
N GLY A 14 -15.24 -2.13 2.58
CA GLY A 14 -15.59 -3.36 3.29
C GLY A 14 -14.47 -3.80 4.22
N GLU A 15 -14.88 -4.27 5.40
CA GLU A 15 -14.00 -4.80 6.44
C GLU A 15 -13.00 -5.79 5.84
N HIS A 16 -11.81 -5.30 5.49
CA HIS A 16 -10.69 -6.13 5.10
C HIS A 16 -10.09 -6.66 6.39
N VAL A 17 -10.65 -7.78 6.85
CA VAL A 17 -10.12 -8.55 7.96
C VAL A 17 -8.64 -8.81 7.68
N PRO A 18 -7.71 -8.30 8.52
CA PRO A 18 -6.29 -8.54 8.33
C PRO A 18 -6.03 -10.05 8.34
N ILE A 19 -5.08 -10.51 7.52
CA ILE A 19 -4.67 -11.91 7.53
C ILE A 19 -3.96 -12.13 8.88
N THR A 20 -4.56 -12.92 9.78
CA THR A 20 -4.04 -13.10 11.15
C THR A 20 -3.25 -14.40 11.34
N GLY A 21 -3.34 -15.33 10.39
CA GLY A 21 -2.66 -16.62 10.47
C GLY A 21 -1.20 -16.59 10.01
N HIS A 22 -0.50 -17.68 10.31
CA HIS A 22 0.92 -17.92 9.99
C HIS A 22 1.16 -19.20 9.18
N SER A 23 0.11 -19.78 8.60
CA SER A 23 0.25 -20.92 7.70
C SER A 23 0.86 -20.50 6.36
N ASP A 24 1.35 -21.48 5.58
CA ASP A 24 1.81 -21.24 4.22
C ASP A 24 0.74 -20.55 3.36
N ALA A 25 -0.52 -20.93 3.54
CA ALA A 25 -1.66 -20.30 2.86
C ALA A 25 -1.81 -18.82 3.23
N ASP A 26 -1.56 -18.45 4.49
CA ASP A 26 -1.59 -17.05 4.93
C ASP A 26 -0.46 -16.23 4.32
N TYR A 27 0.73 -16.80 4.17
CA TYR A 27 1.85 -16.15 3.48
C TYR A 27 1.59 -15.98 1.98
N ILE A 28 0.99 -16.98 1.33
CA ILE A 28 0.57 -16.88 -0.08
C ILE A 28 -0.50 -15.79 -0.25
N ALA A 29 -1.49 -15.74 0.65
CA ALA A 29 -2.52 -14.70 0.63
C ALA A 29 -1.92 -13.29 0.78
N ARG A 30 -0.95 -13.12 1.67
CA ARG A 30 -0.20 -11.86 1.81
C ARG A 30 0.62 -11.53 0.57
N ALA A 31 1.28 -12.51 -0.06
CA ALA A 31 2.01 -12.28 -1.31
C ALA A 31 1.08 -11.77 -2.42
N HIS A 32 -0.11 -12.37 -2.58
CA HIS A 32 -1.13 -11.87 -3.51
C HIS A 32 -1.57 -10.45 -3.19
N LEU A 33 -1.77 -10.12 -1.91
CA LEU A 33 -2.10 -8.77 -1.48
C LEU A 33 -0.97 -7.78 -1.85
N VAL A 34 0.28 -8.09 -1.54
CA VAL A 34 1.45 -7.27 -1.89
C VAL A 34 1.50 -7.02 -3.40
N SER A 35 1.38 -8.06 -4.23
CA SER A 35 1.38 -7.91 -5.70
C SER A 35 0.23 -7.03 -6.19
N LYS A 36 -0.97 -7.17 -5.60
CA LYS A 36 -2.12 -6.33 -5.95
C LYS A 36 -1.90 -4.87 -5.57
N LEU A 37 -1.36 -4.59 -4.39
CA LEU A 37 -1.04 -3.23 -3.96
C LEU A 37 0.04 -2.60 -4.83
N ALA A 38 1.08 -3.34 -5.19
CA ALA A 38 2.12 -2.87 -6.12
C ALA A 38 1.53 -2.50 -7.50
N TRP A 39 0.63 -3.34 -8.03
CA TRP A 39 -0.06 -3.02 -9.28
C TRP A 39 -0.90 -1.74 -9.18
N ARG A 40 -1.63 -1.56 -8.06
CA ARG A 40 -2.42 -0.34 -7.82
C ARG A 40 -1.57 0.91 -7.66
N ILE A 41 -0.39 0.83 -7.06
CA ILE A 41 0.54 1.98 -7.01
C ILE A 41 0.94 2.40 -8.42
N LYS A 42 1.11 1.44 -9.34
CA LYS A 42 1.55 1.70 -10.71
C LYS A 42 0.43 2.22 -11.61
N ASP A 43 -0.76 1.66 -11.51
CA ASP A 43 -1.85 1.84 -12.51
C ASP A 43 -3.10 2.56 -11.95
N GLU A 44 -3.22 2.70 -10.62
CA GLU A 44 -4.31 3.42 -9.96
C GLU A 44 -3.78 4.61 -9.15
N ASP A 45 -4.64 5.20 -8.30
CA ASP A 45 -4.30 6.30 -7.40
C ASP A 45 -3.48 5.79 -6.18
N PRO A 46 -2.19 6.19 -6.06
CA PRO A 46 -1.34 5.75 -4.95
C PRO A 46 -1.85 6.20 -3.57
N GLN A 47 -2.62 7.30 -3.51
CA GLN A 47 -3.19 7.79 -2.25
C GLN A 47 -4.18 6.78 -1.65
N ARG A 48 -4.87 5.99 -2.48
CA ARG A 48 -5.76 4.92 -2.00
C ARG A 48 -4.99 3.79 -1.36
N VAL A 49 -3.86 3.42 -1.94
CA VAL A 49 -2.97 2.39 -1.37
C VAL A 49 -2.39 2.90 -0.05
N TRP A 50 -1.93 4.15 -0.01
CA TRP A 50 -1.46 4.78 1.22
C TRP A 50 -2.52 4.74 2.32
N ASN A 51 -3.74 5.22 2.05
CA ASN A 51 -4.84 5.23 3.01
C ASN A 51 -5.17 3.80 3.51
N TYR A 52 -5.15 2.80 2.63
CA TYR A 52 -5.32 1.41 3.02
C TYR A 52 -4.22 0.92 3.97
N LEU A 53 -2.96 1.24 3.70
CA LEU A 53 -1.84 0.83 4.57
C LEU A 53 -1.91 1.49 5.95
N THR A 54 -2.38 2.74 6.05
CA THR A 54 -2.47 3.48 7.32
C THR A 54 -3.46 2.91 8.33
N VAL A 55 -4.41 2.08 7.89
CA VAL A 55 -5.41 1.47 8.78
C VAL A 55 -5.02 0.05 9.25
N LEU A 56 -3.92 -0.50 8.73
CA LEU A 56 -3.45 -1.83 9.14
C LEU A 56 -2.76 -1.81 10.51
N PRO A 57 -2.90 -2.88 11.31
CA PRO A 57 -2.06 -3.07 12.49
C PRO A 57 -0.57 -3.10 12.11
N SER A 58 0.28 -2.48 12.93
CA SER A 58 1.71 -2.36 12.64
C SER A 58 2.41 -3.70 12.38
N GLU A 59 2.01 -4.76 13.09
CA GLU A 59 2.56 -6.10 12.90
C GLU A 59 2.22 -6.67 11.51
N GLU A 60 1.00 -6.44 11.04
CA GLU A 60 0.61 -6.91 9.71
C GLU A 60 1.30 -6.10 8.61
N LEU A 61 1.46 -4.78 8.82
CA LEU A 61 2.26 -3.95 7.93
C LEU A 61 3.72 -4.43 7.83
N GLN A 62 4.32 -4.84 8.95
CA GLN A 62 5.67 -5.43 8.96
C GLN A 62 5.73 -6.75 8.19
N ARG A 63 4.74 -7.65 8.34
CA ARG A 63 4.70 -8.91 7.59
C ARG A 63 4.57 -8.68 6.09
N LEU A 64 3.71 -7.75 5.68
CA LEU A 64 3.57 -7.35 4.27
C LEU A 64 4.87 -6.75 3.73
N LEU A 65 5.55 -5.91 4.52
CA LEU A 65 6.83 -5.33 4.12
C LEU A 65 7.91 -6.39 3.92
N VAL A 66 8.03 -7.37 4.82
CA VAL A 66 8.99 -8.47 4.67
C VAL A 66 8.75 -9.25 3.38
N LEU A 67 7.49 -9.55 3.05
CA LEU A 67 7.14 -10.22 1.79
C LEU A 67 7.42 -9.34 0.55
N ALA A 68 7.14 -8.04 0.64
CA ALA A 68 7.45 -7.12 -0.44
C ALA A 68 8.95 -7.04 -0.71
N LEU A 69 9.77 -6.98 0.35
CA LEU A 69 11.23 -6.99 0.24
C LEU A 69 11.75 -8.31 -0.33
N ALA A 70 11.18 -9.45 0.06
CA ALA A 70 11.54 -10.75 -0.49
C ALA A 70 11.24 -10.89 -2.00
N ALA A 71 10.29 -10.10 -2.52
CA ALA A 71 9.93 -10.07 -3.93
C ALA A 71 10.78 -9.10 -4.78
N VAL A 72 11.63 -8.28 -4.16
CA VAL A 72 12.52 -7.35 -4.88
C VAL A 72 13.55 -8.14 -5.68
N PRO A 73 13.70 -7.91 -7.00
CA PRO A 73 14.70 -8.61 -7.80
C PRO A 73 16.10 -8.11 -7.45
N VAL A 74 16.82 -8.87 -6.62
CA VAL A 74 18.14 -8.50 -6.09
C VAL A 74 19.26 -8.48 -7.14
N ASP A 75 19.03 -9.06 -8.31
CA ASP A 75 19.98 -9.12 -9.41
C ASP A 75 19.86 -7.93 -10.39
N GLN A 76 18.94 -6.98 -10.15
CA GLN A 76 18.76 -5.78 -10.96
C GLN A 76 19.39 -4.55 -10.30
N THR A 77 19.80 -3.56 -11.11
CA THR A 77 20.26 -2.27 -10.59
C THR A 77 19.08 -1.49 -9.99
N VAL A 78 19.36 -0.55 -9.07
CA VAL A 78 18.32 0.28 -8.46
C VAL A 78 17.65 1.16 -9.52
N GLU A 79 18.42 1.68 -10.46
CA GLU A 79 17.97 2.48 -11.58
C GLU A 79 16.96 1.70 -12.44
N ASP A 80 17.26 0.44 -12.77
CA ASP A 80 16.35 -0.41 -13.55
C ASP A 80 15.05 -0.72 -12.79
N MET A 81 15.16 -1.02 -11.48
CA MET A 81 14.01 -1.37 -10.64
C MET A 81 13.04 -0.20 -10.45
N PHE A 82 13.56 1.02 -10.34
CA PHE A 82 12.78 2.21 -9.99
C PHE A 82 12.57 3.20 -11.15
N ALA A 83 13.05 2.91 -12.36
CA ALA A 83 12.85 3.76 -13.54
C ALA A 83 11.37 4.16 -13.73
N TRP A 84 10.44 3.22 -13.55
CA TRP A 84 9.01 3.48 -13.67
C TRP A 84 8.45 4.43 -12.61
N VAL A 85 9.09 4.54 -11.45
CA VAL A 85 8.61 5.42 -10.35
C VAL A 85 8.80 6.88 -10.74
N CYS A 86 9.90 7.21 -11.43
CA CYS A 86 10.15 8.54 -11.96
C CYS A 86 9.08 8.99 -12.99
N ASP A 87 8.42 8.03 -13.64
CA ASP A 87 7.37 8.28 -14.62
C ASP A 87 5.96 8.41 -14.00
N LEU A 88 5.80 8.20 -12.68
CA LEU A 88 4.50 8.31 -12.03
C LEU A 88 3.99 9.76 -12.04
N PRO A 89 2.67 9.98 -12.25
CA PRO A 89 2.07 11.32 -12.23
C PRO A 89 2.41 12.09 -10.94
N ALA A 90 2.29 11.45 -9.78
CA ALA A 90 2.59 12.06 -8.48
C ALA A 90 4.07 12.47 -8.33
N ALA A 91 5.01 11.70 -8.92
CA ALA A 91 6.43 12.04 -8.89
C ALA A 91 6.73 13.29 -9.74
N ARG A 92 6.11 13.38 -10.92
CA ARG A 92 6.22 14.55 -11.82
C ARG A 92 5.58 15.81 -11.22
N GLU A 93 4.45 15.67 -10.55
CA GLU A 93 3.79 16.76 -9.85
C GLU A 93 4.65 17.30 -8.69
N ALA A 94 5.30 16.42 -7.92
CA ALA A 94 6.21 16.82 -6.85
C ALA A 94 7.45 17.55 -7.39
N GLU A 95 8.00 17.12 -8.52
CA GLU A 95 9.10 17.82 -9.21
C GLU A 95 8.68 19.22 -9.67
N ALA A 96 7.50 19.33 -10.29
CA ALA A 96 6.97 20.62 -10.76
C ALA A 96 6.64 21.60 -9.62
N ALA A 97 6.27 21.09 -8.43
CA ALA A 97 5.99 21.90 -7.25
C ALA A 97 7.25 22.31 -6.46
N GLY A 98 8.40 21.71 -6.76
CA GLY A 98 9.69 21.99 -6.12
C GLY A 98 10.57 23.02 -6.84
N GLN A 99 10.05 23.67 -7.89
CA GLN A 99 10.69 24.75 -8.67
C GLN A 99 9.97 26.08 -8.44
#